data_AF-A0A7L3D1E0-F1
#
_entry.id   AF-A0A7L3D1E0-F1
#
_cell.length_a   1.000
_cell.length_b   1.000
_cell.length_c   1.000
_cell.angle_alpha   90.00
_cell.angle_beta   90.00
_cell.angle_gamma   90.00
#
_symmetry.space_group_name_H-M   'P 1'
#
loop_
_entity.id
_entity.type
_entity.pdbx_description
1 polymer ?
#
loop_
_entity_poly.entity_id
_entity_poly.type
_entity_poly.pdbx_seq_one_letter_code
_entity_poly.pdbx_strand_id
1 'polypeptide(L)'
;RKICKACKCSQEDHSLSSDVEDDRKIGRLLSDSKYAMHTARVKGGDGIRIYKRNRMIITNPIVSRKDPTFDTITYEWAPPGLTQKLAMQYMELIPKEMQPVAGTDGAYYRRRQLMRQLPLYDQDPSQCRGLAEGEVKLMEDFVKKYKAEALGVAEVALPGQGGSGKEEGKPQDKTVAAGKPPESTNGTLEPAPTAEHYRCETCKQAVPGDCPVVYADRAGYSRQWHPACFVCCRCSEPLVDLIYFWKSGAAWCGRHYCESLRPRCAGCDEIIFSEDYQQAEGRAWHKKHFACLECETLLTGKPFALDNAGLLCPTCSKSKRP
;
A
#
# COMPACT_ATOMS: atom_id res chain seq x y z
N ARG A 1 11.09 -7.59 -21.30
CA ARG A 1 11.47 -7.77 -19.87
C ARG A 1 11.53 -6.39 -19.21
N LYS A 2 11.03 -6.22 -17.97
CA LYS A 2 11.07 -4.96 -17.19
C LYS A 2 12.27 -4.94 -16.22
N ILE A 3 13.43 -5.31 -16.75
CA ILE A 3 14.72 -5.32 -16.06
C ILE A 3 15.72 -4.54 -16.90
N CYS A 4 16.68 -3.87 -16.27
CA CYS A 4 17.70 -3.13 -16.99
C CYS A 4 18.64 -4.08 -17.76
N LYS A 5 18.96 -3.74 -19.02
CA LYS A 5 19.78 -4.59 -19.89
C LYS A 5 21.23 -4.74 -19.39
N ALA A 6 21.74 -3.72 -18.70
CA ALA A 6 23.11 -3.66 -18.17
C ALA A 6 23.26 -4.36 -16.81
N CYS A 7 22.58 -3.85 -15.76
CA CYS A 7 22.70 -4.41 -14.39
C CYS A 7 21.84 -5.67 -14.16
N LYS A 8 20.85 -5.96 -15.02
CA LYS A 8 19.77 -6.96 -14.78
C LYS A 8 18.90 -6.72 -13.54
N CYS A 9 19.09 -5.59 -12.86
CA CYS A 9 18.28 -5.14 -11.74
C CYS A 9 16.87 -4.71 -12.18
N SER A 10 15.94 -4.72 -11.23
CA SER A 10 14.55 -4.38 -11.46
C SER A 10 14.38 -2.87 -11.69
N GLN A 11 13.24 -2.43 -12.23
CA GLN A 11 12.99 -1.00 -12.45
C GLN A 11 13.04 -0.19 -11.14
N GLU A 12 12.57 -0.79 -10.04
CA GLU A 12 12.57 -0.17 -8.71
C GLU A 12 13.97 0.06 -8.12
N ASP A 13 15.00 -0.62 -8.64
CA ASP A 13 16.39 -0.51 -8.20
C ASP A 13 17.23 0.45 -9.06
N HIS A 14 16.69 0.97 -10.18
CA HIS A 14 17.48 1.70 -11.19
C HIS A 14 16.99 3.12 -11.47
N SER A 15 15.70 3.41 -11.34
CA SER A 15 15.16 4.78 -11.49
C SER A 15 13.86 4.91 -10.73
N LEU A 16 13.87 5.68 -9.63
CA LEU A 16 12.65 6.02 -8.92
C LEU A 16 11.78 6.98 -9.75
N SER A 17 10.47 6.82 -9.62
CA SER A 17 9.49 7.79 -10.12
C SER A 17 9.61 9.12 -9.39
N SER A 18 9.21 10.19 -10.09
CA SER A 18 9.01 11.50 -9.50
C SER A 18 7.74 11.55 -8.65
N ASP A 19 7.69 12.46 -7.68
CA ASP A 19 6.50 12.72 -6.85
C ASP A 19 5.23 12.94 -7.69
N VAL A 20 5.33 13.61 -8.83
CA VAL A 20 4.19 13.90 -9.72
C VAL A 20 3.68 12.61 -10.39
N GLU A 21 4.58 11.72 -10.79
CA GLU A 21 4.21 10.42 -11.37
C GLU A 21 3.56 9.52 -10.33
N ASP A 22 4.10 9.50 -9.10
CA ASP A 22 3.52 8.77 -7.97
C ASP A 22 2.12 9.29 -7.64
N ASP A 23 1.95 10.62 -7.57
CA ASP A 23 0.66 11.24 -7.28
C ASP A 23 -0.38 10.95 -8.39
N ARG A 24 0.03 10.93 -9.67
CA ARG A 24 -0.85 10.52 -10.79
C ARG A 24 -1.22 9.04 -10.71
N LYS A 25 -0.26 8.18 -10.39
CA LYS A 25 -0.44 6.74 -10.28
C LYS A 25 -1.40 6.37 -9.15
N ILE A 26 -1.22 6.93 -7.95
CA ILE A 26 -2.16 6.76 -6.84
C ILE A 26 -3.50 7.42 -7.18
N GLY A 27 -3.48 8.60 -7.82
CA GLY A 27 -4.68 9.29 -8.28
C GLY A 27 -5.56 8.41 -9.16
N ARG A 28 -4.95 7.68 -10.11
CA ARG A 28 -5.62 6.68 -10.95
C ARG A 28 -6.09 5.47 -10.16
N LEU A 29 -5.31 4.96 -9.20
CA LEU A 29 -5.72 3.81 -8.38
C LEU A 29 -7.01 4.12 -7.60
N LEU A 30 -7.05 5.30 -6.98
CA LEU A 30 -8.17 5.72 -6.12
C LEU A 30 -9.33 6.32 -6.92
N SER A 31 -9.12 6.70 -8.19
CA SER A 31 -10.22 7.11 -9.07
C SER A 31 -11.22 5.97 -9.24
N ASP A 32 -12.50 6.34 -9.39
CA ASP A 32 -13.60 5.39 -9.65
C ASP A 32 -13.76 4.33 -8.55
N SER A 33 -13.27 4.67 -7.35
CA SER A 33 -13.45 3.92 -6.11
C SER A 33 -14.14 4.79 -5.07
N LYS A 34 -14.57 4.19 -3.96
CA LYS A 34 -15.11 4.94 -2.81
C LYS A 34 -14.10 5.91 -2.17
N TYR A 35 -12.82 5.82 -2.52
CA TYR A 35 -11.73 6.66 -2.00
C TYR A 35 -11.39 7.84 -2.92
N ALA A 36 -12.21 8.13 -3.94
CA ALA A 36 -11.97 9.23 -4.87
C ALA A 36 -11.84 10.61 -4.19
N MET A 37 -12.35 10.79 -2.97
CA MET A 37 -12.17 12.01 -2.15
C MET A 37 -10.69 12.35 -1.85
N HIS A 38 -9.81 11.34 -1.80
CA HIS A 38 -8.37 11.48 -1.62
C HIS A 38 -7.65 11.95 -2.89
N THR A 39 -8.39 12.28 -3.95
CA THR A 39 -7.82 12.74 -5.23
C THR A 39 -8.44 14.08 -5.65
N ALA A 40 -7.73 14.84 -6.47
CA ALA A 40 -8.18 16.09 -7.06
C ALA A 40 -8.15 16.00 -8.59
N ARG A 41 -9.11 16.63 -9.27
CA ARG A 41 -9.07 16.79 -10.74
C ARG A 41 -8.02 17.83 -11.10
N VAL A 42 -7.20 17.54 -12.10
CA VAL A 42 -6.25 18.50 -12.67
C VAL A 42 -7.02 19.47 -13.58
N LYS A 43 -6.83 20.78 -13.38
CA LYS A 43 -7.43 21.79 -14.26
C LYS A 43 -6.85 21.64 -15.68
N GLY A 44 -7.72 21.53 -16.68
CA GLY A 44 -7.31 21.40 -18.09
C GLY A 44 -6.66 20.07 -18.48
N GLY A 45 -6.65 19.07 -17.59
CA GLY A 45 -6.29 17.69 -17.94
C GLY A 45 -7.54 16.88 -18.22
N ASP A 46 -7.51 16.02 -19.23
CA ASP A 46 -8.62 15.18 -19.75
C ASP A 46 -9.23 14.24 -18.69
N GLY A 47 -9.86 14.79 -17.66
CA GLY A 47 -10.40 14.04 -16.52
C GLY A 47 -9.35 13.45 -15.56
N ILE A 48 -8.05 13.72 -15.77
CA ILE A 48 -6.96 13.15 -14.95
C ILE A 48 -7.12 13.58 -13.48
N ARG A 49 -7.04 12.59 -12.58
CA ARG A 49 -7.07 12.79 -11.13
C ARG A 49 -5.69 12.52 -10.54
N ILE A 50 -5.25 13.39 -9.63
CA ILE A 50 -4.00 13.26 -8.87
C ILE A 50 -4.30 13.01 -7.40
N TYR A 51 -3.43 12.25 -6.74
CA TYR A 51 -3.50 12.03 -5.30
C TYR A 51 -3.30 13.34 -4.54
N LYS A 52 -4.17 13.62 -3.57
CA LYS A 52 -4.01 14.72 -2.61
C LYS A 52 -3.03 14.29 -1.52
N ARG A 53 -1.77 14.08 -1.92
CA ARG A 53 -0.72 13.69 -1.00
C ARG A 53 -0.56 14.73 0.10
N ASN A 54 -0.64 14.29 1.35
CA ASN A 54 -0.46 15.15 2.50
C ASN A 54 1.04 15.25 2.84
N ARG A 55 1.64 16.43 2.67
CA ARG A 55 3.02 16.71 3.06
C ARG A 55 3.01 17.41 4.41
N MET A 56 3.82 16.94 5.35
CA MET A 56 3.92 17.54 6.69
C MET A 56 5.26 18.27 6.80
N ILE A 57 5.21 19.56 7.11
CA ILE A 57 6.39 20.41 7.33
C ILE A 57 6.42 20.75 8.83
N ILE A 58 7.55 20.48 9.48
CA ILE A 58 7.80 20.83 10.88
C ILE A 58 8.90 21.86 10.90
N THR A 59 8.64 23.00 11.55
CA THR A 59 9.61 24.09 11.70
C THR A 59 9.94 24.23 13.18
N ASN A 60 11.17 23.88 13.54
CA ASN A 60 11.67 23.98 14.91
C ASN A 60 12.48 25.28 15.05
N PRO A 61 12.08 26.19 15.96
CA PRO A 61 12.86 27.40 16.21
C PRO A 61 14.19 27.03 16.90
N ILE A 62 15.30 27.49 16.33
CA ILE A 62 16.61 27.41 16.97
C ILE A 62 16.80 28.74 17.70
N VAL A 63 16.72 28.68 19.04
CA VAL A 63 16.94 29.86 19.89
C VAL A 63 18.45 30.13 19.95
N SER A 64 18.96 30.91 18.99
CA SER A 64 20.29 31.52 19.06
C SER A 64 20.17 32.97 19.53
N ARG A 65 21.13 33.44 20.33
CA ARG A 65 21.12 34.77 20.95
C ARG A 65 21.32 35.94 19.98
N LYS A 66 21.65 35.68 18.70
CA LYS A 66 21.96 36.74 17.72
C LYS A 66 21.07 36.78 16.48
N ASP A 67 20.48 35.66 16.06
CA ASP A 67 19.51 35.61 14.96
C ASP A 67 18.59 34.39 15.14
N PRO A 68 17.26 34.52 15.03
CA PRO A 68 16.36 33.37 15.03
C PRO A 68 16.56 32.57 13.73
N THR A 69 17.13 31.37 13.83
CA THR A 69 17.18 30.41 12.73
C THR A 69 16.11 29.33 12.94
N PHE A 70 15.66 28.70 11.87
CA PHE A 70 14.63 27.67 11.92
C PHE A 70 15.15 26.40 11.25
N ASP A 71 15.05 25.27 11.94
CA ASP A 71 15.27 23.96 11.32
C ASP A 71 13.94 23.46 10.75
N THR A 72 13.93 23.08 9.46
CA THR A 72 12.70 22.68 8.77
C THR A 72 12.83 21.24 8.29
N ILE A 73 12.02 20.35 8.86
CA ILE A 73 11.91 18.95 8.48
C ILE A 73 10.68 18.78 7.60
N THR A 74 10.86 18.26 6.39
CA THR A 74 9.75 17.98 5.46
C THR A 74 9.55 16.48 5.33
N TYR A 75 8.39 15.98 5.78
CA TYR A 75 7.93 14.64 5.45
C TYR A 75 7.20 14.68 4.10
N GLU A 76 7.65 13.87 3.14
CA GLU A 76 7.08 13.77 1.80
C GLU A 76 5.68 13.15 1.81
N TRP A 77 5.31 12.46 2.88
CA TRP A 77 3.98 11.92 3.12
C TRP A 77 3.68 11.84 4.61
N ALA A 78 2.43 12.09 4.98
CA ALA A 78 1.86 11.82 6.29
C ALA A 78 0.40 11.34 6.17
N PRO A 79 -0.13 10.59 7.14
CA PRO A 79 -1.54 10.18 7.10
C PRO A 79 -2.47 11.39 6.96
N PRO A 80 -3.49 11.34 6.08
CA PRO A 80 -4.42 12.45 5.90
C PRO A 80 -5.40 12.56 7.08
N GLY A 81 -5.92 13.77 7.31
CA GLY A 81 -6.99 13.99 8.30
C GLY A 81 -6.54 14.05 9.76
N LEU A 82 -5.23 14.05 10.03
CA LEU A 82 -4.67 14.16 11.37
C LEU A 82 -4.34 15.60 11.76
N THR A 83 -4.39 15.89 13.06
CA THR A 83 -3.68 17.05 13.62
C THR A 83 -2.17 16.83 13.49
N GLN A 84 -1.39 17.92 13.42
CA GLN A 84 0.07 17.83 13.33
C GLN A 84 0.67 17.02 14.49
N LYS A 85 0.16 17.21 15.72
CA LYS A 85 0.60 16.46 16.91
C LYS A 85 0.42 14.95 16.71
N LEU A 86 -0.74 14.51 16.26
CA LEU A 86 -1.02 13.08 16.09
C LEU A 86 -0.24 12.49 14.90
N ALA A 87 -0.04 13.28 13.84
CA ALA A 87 0.82 12.88 12.71
C ALA A 87 2.29 12.73 13.14
N MET A 88 2.80 13.59 14.02
CA MET A 88 4.14 13.45 14.59
C MET A 88 4.28 12.19 15.44
N GLN A 89 3.32 11.93 16.34
CA GLN A 89 3.29 10.69 17.13
C GLN A 89 3.26 9.45 16.23
N TYR A 90 2.49 9.49 15.13
CA TYR A 90 2.48 8.40 14.16
C TYR A 90 3.86 8.19 13.51
N MET A 91 4.55 9.26 13.12
CA MET A 91 5.90 9.17 12.55
C MET A 91 6.92 8.62 13.55
N GLU A 92 6.80 8.93 14.83
CA GLU A 92 7.66 8.39 15.89
C GLU A 92 7.54 6.87 16.05
N LEU A 93 6.39 6.29 15.70
CA LEU A 93 6.15 4.85 15.72
C LEU A 93 6.65 4.12 14.45
N ILE A 94 7.21 4.85 13.48
CA ILE A 94 7.84 4.28 12.29
C ILE A 94 9.37 4.25 12.50
N PRO A 95 10.06 3.13 12.17
CA PRO A 95 11.52 3.06 12.21
C PRO A 95 12.17 4.24 11.46
N LYS A 96 13.23 4.83 12.03
CA LYS A 96 13.81 6.09 11.55
C LYS A 96 14.25 6.01 10.09
N GLU A 97 14.83 4.88 9.71
CA GLU A 97 15.27 4.54 8.36
C GLU A 97 14.13 4.39 7.34
N MET A 98 12.88 4.28 7.79
CA MET A 98 11.68 4.17 6.94
C MET A 98 10.83 5.46 6.93
N GLN A 99 11.18 6.46 7.74
CA GLN A 99 10.41 7.71 7.80
C GLN A 99 10.59 8.50 6.49
N PRO A 100 9.52 8.98 5.84
CA PRO A 100 9.60 9.60 4.52
C PRO A 100 10.08 11.06 4.59
N VAL A 101 11.19 11.31 5.27
CA VAL A 101 11.80 12.65 5.36
C VAL A 101 12.52 12.96 4.06
N ALA A 102 12.22 14.11 3.46
CA ALA A 102 12.76 14.53 2.17
C ALA A 102 14.29 14.46 2.15
N GLY A 103 14.84 13.83 1.11
CA GLY A 103 16.30 13.67 0.94
C GLY A 103 16.94 12.54 1.77
N THR A 104 16.16 11.76 2.52
CA THR A 104 16.69 10.63 3.32
C THR A 104 16.43 9.27 2.65
N ASP A 105 17.11 8.23 3.13
CA ASP A 105 16.87 6.84 2.73
C ASP A 105 15.42 6.40 2.94
N GLY A 106 14.73 6.95 3.96
CA GLY A 106 13.33 6.63 4.21
C GLY A 106 12.37 7.20 3.16
N ALA A 107 12.67 8.38 2.61
CA ALA A 107 11.93 8.91 1.44
C ALA A 107 12.17 8.06 0.19
N TYR A 108 13.42 7.66 -0.05
CA TYR A 108 13.77 6.73 -1.13
C TYR A 108 13.06 5.38 -0.96
N TYR A 109 13.06 4.83 0.25
CA TYR A 109 12.38 3.60 0.61
C TYR A 109 10.88 3.67 0.32
N ARG A 110 10.20 4.75 0.73
CA ARG A 110 8.78 4.96 0.44
C ARG A 110 8.50 4.91 -1.08
N ARG A 111 9.27 5.64 -1.89
CA ARG A 111 9.10 5.64 -3.37
C ARG A 111 9.32 4.26 -3.96
N ARG A 112 10.33 3.52 -3.48
CA ARG A 112 10.56 2.12 -3.88
C ARG A 112 9.36 1.24 -3.55
N GLN A 113 8.79 1.37 -2.35
CA GLN A 113 7.58 0.63 -1.95
C GLN A 113 6.37 1.00 -2.81
N LEU A 114 6.18 2.28 -3.19
CA LEU A 114 5.12 2.69 -4.12
C LEU A 114 5.24 2.00 -5.48
N MET A 115 6.46 1.92 -6.03
CA MET A 115 6.70 1.20 -7.28
C MET A 115 6.42 -0.29 -7.15
N ARG A 116 6.94 -0.91 -6.09
CA ARG A 116 6.85 -2.36 -5.86
C ARG A 116 5.45 -2.84 -5.54
N GLN A 117 4.78 -2.15 -4.62
CA GLN A 117 3.49 -2.57 -4.07
C GLN A 117 2.32 -2.21 -4.96
N LEU A 118 2.43 -1.15 -5.76
CA LEU A 118 1.32 -0.65 -6.59
C LEU A 118 1.70 -0.52 -8.07
N PRO A 119 2.37 -1.47 -8.75
CA PRO A 119 2.91 -1.23 -10.09
C PRO A 119 1.88 -0.65 -11.08
N LEU A 120 2.24 0.39 -11.84
CA LEU A 120 1.29 1.11 -12.69
C LEU A 120 0.68 0.20 -13.77
N TYR A 121 1.48 -0.72 -14.28
CA TYR A 121 1.09 -1.73 -15.26
C TYR A 121 0.23 -2.87 -14.67
N ASP A 122 -0.08 -2.86 -13.37
CA ASP A 122 -1.14 -3.72 -12.82
C ASP A 122 -2.52 -3.02 -12.84
N GLN A 123 -2.55 -1.74 -13.25
CA GLN A 123 -3.73 -0.88 -13.18
C GLN A 123 -4.12 -0.29 -14.53
N ASP A 124 -3.14 -0.05 -15.40
CA ASP A 124 -3.33 0.63 -16.68
C ASP A 124 -2.91 -0.28 -17.85
N PRO A 125 -3.86 -0.76 -18.68
CA PRO A 125 -3.56 -1.59 -19.84
C PRO A 125 -2.58 -0.94 -20.82
N SER A 126 -2.55 0.41 -20.92
CA SER A 126 -1.61 1.13 -21.80
C SER A 126 -0.15 1.02 -21.35
N GLN A 127 0.08 0.59 -20.10
CA GLN A 127 1.41 0.41 -19.51
C GLN A 127 1.88 -1.05 -19.59
N CYS A 128 1.04 -1.94 -20.12
CA CYS A 128 1.37 -3.34 -20.38
C CYS A 128 1.97 -3.51 -21.77
N ARG A 129 2.94 -4.43 -21.91
CA ARG A 129 3.58 -4.69 -23.20
C ARG A 129 2.87 -5.82 -23.94
N GLY A 130 1.98 -5.43 -24.86
CA GLY A 130 1.42 -6.35 -25.87
C GLY A 130 0.26 -7.20 -25.37
N LEU A 131 -0.64 -6.59 -24.58
CA LEU A 131 -1.97 -7.15 -24.33
C LEU A 131 -2.76 -7.21 -25.65
N ALA A 132 -3.38 -8.35 -25.94
CA ALA A 132 -4.36 -8.46 -27.01
C ALA A 132 -5.67 -7.71 -26.63
N GLU A 133 -6.50 -7.34 -27.62
CA GLU A 133 -7.76 -6.61 -27.37
C GLU A 133 -8.67 -7.30 -26.35
N GLY A 134 -8.78 -8.63 -26.41
CA GLY A 134 -9.54 -9.41 -25.42
C GLY A 134 -8.94 -9.36 -24.01
N GLU A 135 -7.61 -9.29 -23.90
CA GLU A 135 -6.90 -9.23 -22.62
C GLU A 135 -6.98 -7.84 -21.99
N VAL A 136 -7.06 -6.77 -22.80
CA VAL A 136 -7.30 -5.40 -22.31
C VAL A 136 -8.60 -5.34 -21.52
N LYS A 137 -9.69 -5.86 -22.09
CA LYS A 137 -10.99 -5.90 -21.41
C LYS A 137 -10.95 -6.71 -20.11
N LEU A 138 -10.27 -7.87 -20.13
CA LEU A 138 -10.10 -8.69 -18.91
C LEU A 138 -9.34 -7.92 -17.82
N MET A 139 -8.33 -7.13 -18.19
CA MET A 139 -7.60 -6.29 -17.26
C MET A 139 -8.46 -5.15 -16.71
N GLU A 140 -9.22 -4.46 -17.56
CA GLU A 140 -10.14 -3.39 -17.14
C GLU A 140 -11.18 -3.92 -16.13
N ASP A 141 -11.81 -5.06 -16.43
CA ASP A 141 -12.77 -5.71 -15.55
C ASP A 141 -12.12 -6.15 -14.24
N PHE A 142 -10.89 -6.68 -14.30
CA PHE A 142 -10.10 -7.05 -13.13
C PHE A 142 -9.80 -5.85 -12.22
N VAL A 143 -9.39 -4.72 -12.82
CA VAL A 143 -9.12 -3.47 -12.10
C VAL A 143 -10.38 -2.90 -11.47
N LYS A 144 -11.46 -2.83 -12.24
CA LYS A 144 -12.77 -2.38 -11.75
C LYS A 144 -13.23 -3.21 -10.55
N LYS A 145 -13.10 -4.54 -10.64
CA LYS A 145 -13.51 -5.45 -9.57
C LYS A 145 -12.71 -5.23 -8.29
N TYR A 146 -11.37 -5.23 -8.35
CA TYR A 146 -10.60 -5.07 -7.11
C TYR A 146 -10.78 -3.68 -6.49
N LYS A 147 -10.97 -2.63 -7.29
CA LYS A 147 -11.22 -1.27 -6.78
C LYS A 147 -12.51 -1.22 -5.95
N ALA A 148 -13.53 -1.93 -6.40
CA ALA A 148 -14.81 -2.03 -5.71
C ALA A 148 -14.73 -2.91 -4.46
N GLU A 149 -14.11 -4.09 -4.57
CA GLU A 149 -14.26 -5.16 -3.58
C GLU A 149 -13.11 -5.25 -2.57
N ALA A 150 -11.89 -4.86 -2.95
CA ALA A 150 -10.68 -5.14 -2.16
C ALA A 150 -9.86 -3.90 -1.81
N LEU A 151 -9.69 -2.95 -2.73
CA LEU A 151 -8.88 -1.74 -2.53
C LEU A 151 -9.38 -0.96 -1.32
N GLY A 152 -8.46 -0.56 -0.44
CA GLY A 152 -8.74 0.28 0.71
C GLY A 152 -7.65 1.33 0.96
N VAL A 153 -8.04 2.40 1.66
CA VAL A 153 -7.13 3.39 2.24
C VAL A 153 -7.39 3.37 3.74
N ALA A 154 -6.37 2.98 4.51
CA ALA A 154 -6.48 2.90 5.96
C ALA A 154 -6.46 4.30 6.57
N GLU A 155 -7.10 4.46 7.71
CA GLU A 155 -7.16 5.70 8.47
C GLU A 155 -6.35 5.57 9.75
N VAL A 156 -5.82 6.69 10.24
CA VAL A 156 -5.12 6.74 11.51
C VAL A 156 -5.99 7.50 12.50
N ALA A 157 -6.12 6.97 13.71
CA ALA A 157 -6.84 7.60 14.80
C ALA A 157 -6.32 7.06 16.15
N LEU A 158 -6.80 7.60 17.26
CA LEU A 158 -6.59 6.96 18.54
C LEU A 158 -7.47 5.69 18.66
N PRO A 159 -7.08 4.74 19.53
CA PRO A 159 -7.88 3.58 19.82
C PRO A 159 -9.32 3.95 20.24
N GLY A 160 -10.32 3.21 19.72
CA GLY A 160 -11.75 3.49 19.90
C GLY A 160 -12.33 4.62 19.04
N GLN A 161 -11.50 5.37 18.30
CA GLN A 161 -11.94 6.52 17.48
C GLN A 161 -11.96 6.22 15.97
N GLY A 162 -11.82 4.96 15.57
CA GLY A 162 -11.95 4.55 14.16
C GLY A 162 -13.38 4.74 13.65
N GLY A 163 -13.54 5.24 12.42
CA GLY A 163 -14.83 5.36 11.74
C GLY A 163 -15.67 6.57 12.15
N SER A 164 -15.19 7.40 13.09
CA SER A 164 -15.91 8.54 13.68
C SER A 164 -16.38 9.62 12.69
N GLY A 165 -15.93 9.57 11.44
CA GLY A 165 -16.36 10.49 10.37
C GLY A 165 -17.44 9.93 9.42
N LYS A 166 -18.03 8.75 9.69
CA LYS A 166 -18.96 8.07 8.77
C LYS A 166 -20.34 7.75 9.33
N GLU A 167 -20.63 8.02 10.61
CA GLU A 167 -21.96 7.86 11.19
C GLU A 167 -22.73 9.18 11.27
N GLU A 168 -23.34 9.58 10.16
CA GLU A 168 -24.63 10.29 10.21
C GLU A 168 -25.68 9.38 9.58
N GLY A 169 -26.61 8.88 10.40
CA GLY A 169 -27.83 8.23 9.91
C GLY A 169 -28.04 6.76 10.29
N LYS A 170 -28.22 6.47 11.59
CA LYS A 170 -29.23 5.49 12.00
C LYS A 170 -29.72 5.78 13.43
N PRO A 171 -31.03 5.91 13.67
CA PRO A 171 -31.55 6.09 15.03
C PRO A 171 -31.36 4.79 15.81
N GLN A 172 -30.68 4.87 16.94
CA GLN A 172 -30.68 3.82 17.95
C GLN A 172 -32.07 3.74 18.57
N ASP A 173 -32.73 2.60 18.37
CA ASP A 173 -34.01 2.27 18.95
C ASP A 173 -33.83 2.07 20.46
N LYS A 174 -34.26 3.07 21.25
CA LYS A 174 -34.31 3.02 22.71
C LYS A 174 -35.68 2.50 23.11
N THR A 175 -35.78 1.20 23.38
CA THR A 175 -36.91 0.66 24.15
C THR A 175 -36.65 0.89 25.64
N VAL A 176 -37.39 1.85 26.19
CA VAL A 176 -37.44 2.21 27.61
C VAL A 176 -38.58 1.43 28.28
N ALA A 177 -38.30 0.73 29.37
CA ALA A 177 -39.30 0.30 30.34
C ALA A 177 -39.05 1.05 31.67
N ALA A 178 -40.13 1.51 32.30
CA ALA A 178 -40.17 2.60 33.28
C ALA A 178 -40.38 2.17 34.75
N GLY A 179 -39.97 3.06 35.68
CA GLY A 179 -40.36 3.18 37.10
C GLY A 179 -39.23 2.87 38.10
N LYS A 180 -38.88 3.62 39.15
CA LYS A 180 -39.48 4.73 39.97
C LYS A 180 -38.35 5.50 40.75
N PRO A 181 -38.60 6.53 41.61
CA PRO A 181 -37.75 7.72 41.84
C PRO A 181 -36.77 7.63 43.04
N PRO A 182 -35.96 8.68 43.36
CA PRO A 182 -34.62 8.51 43.94
C PRO A 182 -34.58 8.63 45.47
N GLU A 183 -33.65 7.90 46.08
CA GLU A 183 -33.15 8.20 47.42
C GLU A 183 -31.63 8.45 47.37
N SER A 184 -31.26 9.55 47.99
CA SER A 184 -29.89 10.02 48.19
C SER A 184 -29.18 9.12 49.21
N THR A 185 -27.91 8.77 48.97
CA THR A 185 -26.78 9.05 49.89
C THR A 185 -25.49 8.36 49.43
N ASN A 186 -24.41 9.15 49.50
CA ASN A 186 -23.01 8.77 49.72
C ASN A 186 -22.29 7.88 48.67
N GLY A 187 -21.63 8.59 47.75
CA GLY A 187 -20.17 8.56 47.65
C GLY A 187 -19.49 7.20 47.65
N THR A 188 -19.54 6.51 46.51
CA THR A 188 -18.48 5.60 46.10
C THR A 188 -18.18 5.94 44.64
N LEU A 189 -16.93 6.30 44.35
CA LEU A 189 -16.45 6.44 42.99
C LEU A 189 -16.55 5.06 42.34
N GLU A 190 -17.60 4.84 41.54
CA GLU A 190 -17.61 3.79 40.54
C GLU A 190 -16.31 3.92 39.73
N PRO A 191 -15.47 2.88 39.63
CA PRO A 191 -14.29 2.95 38.79
C PRO A 191 -14.77 3.23 37.37
N ALA A 192 -14.16 4.23 36.72
CA ALA A 192 -14.33 4.50 35.30
C ALA A 192 -14.30 3.19 34.51
N PRO A 193 -15.13 3.04 33.45
CA PRO A 193 -15.19 1.80 32.68
C PRO A 193 -13.77 1.41 32.32
N THR A 194 -13.36 0.25 32.83
CA THR A 194 -12.00 -0.29 32.70
C THR A 194 -11.57 -0.15 31.25
N ALA A 195 -10.45 0.55 31.01
CA ALA A 195 -9.88 0.76 29.70
C ALA A 195 -9.93 -0.57 28.92
N GLU A 196 -10.76 -0.62 27.87
CA GLU A 196 -10.73 -1.75 26.96
C GLU A 196 -9.30 -1.88 26.48
N HIS A 197 -8.69 -3.05 26.74
CA HIS A 197 -7.31 -3.29 26.36
C HIS A 197 -7.25 -3.40 24.84
N TYR A 198 -7.06 -2.28 24.17
CA TYR A 198 -6.80 -2.19 22.75
C TYR A 198 -5.64 -3.11 22.38
N ARG A 199 -5.83 -4.01 21.40
CA ARG A 199 -4.78 -4.93 20.93
C ARG A 199 -4.50 -4.73 19.45
N CYS A 200 -3.23 -4.86 19.06
CA CYS A 200 -2.85 -4.87 17.66
C CYS A 200 -3.20 -6.21 17.01
N GLU A 201 -3.80 -6.17 15.82
CA GLU A 201 -4.23 -7.36 15.10
C GLU A 201 -3.06 -8.20 14.58
N THR A 202 -1.90 -7.62 14.26
CA THR A 202 -0.74 -8.39 13.77
C THR A 202 0.08 -8.98 14.92
N CYS A 203 0.59 -8.16 15.85
CA CYS A 203 1.50 -8.62 16.90
C CYS A 203 0.80 -9.10 18.18
N LYS A 204 -0.52 -8.90 18.28
CA LYS A 204 -1.37 -9.24 19.44
C LYS A 204 -1.00 -8.55 20.75
N GLN A 205 -0.05 -7.60 20.74
CA GLN A 205 0.34 -6.79 21.88
C GLN A 205 -0.67 -5.68 22.17
N ALA A 206 -0.70 -5.23 23.43
CA ALA A 206 -1.54 -4.12 23.85
C ALA A 206 -1.10 -2.81 23.19
N VAL A 207 -2.07 -1.94 22.93
CA VAL A 207 -1.89 -0.59 22.41
C VAL A 207 -2.30 0.41 23.49
N PRO A 208 -1.43 1.36 23.85
CA PRO A 208 -1.84 2.48 24.71
C PRO A 208 -2.96 3.30 24.06
N GLY A 209 -3.93 3.75 24.87
CA GLY A 209 -5.10 4.52 24.38
C GLY A 209 -4.77 5.90 23.82
N ASP A 210 -3.55 6.39 24.04
CA ASP A 210 -3.03 7.67 23.56
C ASP A 210 -2.05 7.53 22.38
N CYS A 211 -1.80 6.29 21.92
CA CYS A 211 -0.92 6.01 20.78
C CYS A 211 -1.74 5.86 19.50
N PRO A 212 -1.36 6.52 18.38
CA PRO A 212 -2.08 6.37 17.13
C PRO A 212 -2.03 4.93 16.61
N VAL A 213 -3.18 4.45 16.15
CA VAL A 213 -3.36 3.16 15.47
C VAL A 213 -3.88 3.36 14.07
N VAL A 214 -3.66 2.36 13.23
CA VAL A 214 -4.22 2.25 11.90
C VAL A 214 -5.51 1.43 11.97
N TYR A 215 -6.56 1.90 11.29
CA TYR A 215 -7.80 1.16 11.05
C TYR A 215 -7.98 0.92 9.54
N ALA A 216 -8.43 -0.28 9.21
CA ALA A 216 -8.78 -0.68 7.85
C ALA A 216 -10.29 -0.83 7.74
N ASP A 217 -10.96 0.08 7.03
CA ASP A 217 -12.41 0.11 6.94
C ASP A 217 -13.03 -1.20 6.41
N ARG A 218 -12.37 -1.93 5.50
CA ARG A 218 -12.82 -3.24 5.01
C ARG A 218 -12.64 -4.38 6.01
N ALA A 219 -11.79 -4.18 7.02
CA ALA A 219 -11.61 -5.10 8.13
C ALA A 219 -12.61 -4.84 9.27
N GLY A 220 -13.38 -3.74 9.18
CA GLY A 220 -14.18 -3.20 10.26
C GLY A 220 -13.33 -2.39 11.25
N TYR A 221 -14.01 -1.57 12.05
CA TYR A 221 -13.37 -0.70 13.06
C TYR A 221 -13.12 -1.39 14.41
N SER A 222 -13.38 -2.70 14.50
CA SER A 222 -13.01 -3.55 15.64
C SER A 222 -11.57 -4.08 15.56
N ARG A 223 -10.89 -3.90 14.43
CA ARG A 223 -9.51 -4.31 14.21
C ARG A 223 -8.63 -3.09 14.03
N GLN A 224 -7.45 -3.14 14.65
CA GLN A 224 -6.51 -2.02 14.67
C GLN A 224 -5.08 -2.53 14.64
N TRP A 225 -4.17 -1.71 14.12
CA TRP A 225 -2.76 -2.07 13.96
C TRP A 225 -1.88 -0.96 14.51
N HIS A 226 -0.75 -1.32 15.10
CA HIS A 226 0.34 -0.35 15.20
C HIS A 226 0.75 0.10 13.79
N PRO A 227 1.25 1.34 13.63
CA PRO A 227 1.75 1.83 12.34
C PRO A 227 2.71 0.86 11.64
N ALA A 228 3.72 0.34 12.35
CA ALA A 228 4.68 -0.64 11.80
C ALA A 228 4.10 -2.06 11.62
N CYS A 229 2.95 -2.36 12.20
CA CYS A 229 2.30 -3.68 12.12
C CYS A 229 1.28 -3.78 10.98
N PHE A 230 0.94 -2.67 10.32
CA PHE A 230 0.04 -2.65 9.17
C PHE A 230 0.79 -3.04 7.90
N VAL A 231 1.03 -4.34 7.76
CA VAL A 231 1.90 -4.93 6.74
C VAL A 231 1.12 -5.84 5.78
N CYS A 232 1.67 -6.06 4.60
CA CYS A 232 1.15 -7.08 3.69
C CYS A 232 1.38 -8.48 4.27
N CYS A 233 0.33 -9.31 4.33
CA CYS A 233 0.45 -10.68 4.88
C CYS A 233 1.36 -11.63 4.08
N ARG A 234 1.77 -11.29 2.86
CA ARG A 234 2.66 -12.12 2.04
C ARG A 234 4.14 -11.75 2.14
N CYS A 235 4.47 -10.45 2.12
CA CYS A 235 5.87 -10.01 2.20
C CYS A 235 6.25 -9.37 3.53
N SER A 236 5.30 -9.15 4.44
CA SER A 236 5.51 -8.50 5.73
C SER A 236 6.06 -7.06 5.63
N GLU A 237 6.01 -6.46 4.45
CA GLU A 237 6.38 -5.06 4.23
C GLU A 237 5.23 -4.13 4.65
N PRO A 238 5.52 -2.97 5.29
CA PRO A 238 4.53 -1.95 5.61
C PRO A 238 3.75 -1.50 4.37
N LEU A 239 2.43 -1.39 4.50
CA LEU A 239 1.55 -1.00 3.39
C LEU A 239 1.71 0.48 3.08
N VAL A 240 2.28 0.75 1.90
CA VAL A 240 2.71 2.10 1.52
C VAL A 240 1.53 3.05 1.44
N ASP A 241 1.69 4.24 2.03
CA ASP A 241 0.68 5.29 2.11
C ASP A 241 -0.68 4.83 2.67
N LEU A 242 -0.68 3.78 3.50
CA LEU A 242 -1.89 3.15 4.04
C LEU A 242 -2.81 2.55 2.97
N ILE A 243 -2.34 2.39 1.74
CA ILE A 243 -3.09 1.78 0.65
C ILE A 243 -2.97 0.26 0.78
N TYR A 244 -4.11 -0.42 0.83
CA TYR A 244 -4.15 -1.86 1.08
C TYR A 244 -5.23 -2.54 0.23
N PHE A 245 -5.18 -3.87 0.19
CA PHE A 245 -6.17 -4.71 -0.47
C PHE A 245 -6.64 -5.77 0.51
N TRP A 246 -7.93 -5.78 0.82
CA TRP A 246 -8.50 -6.72 1.77
C TRP A 246 -8.94 -8.01 1.07
N LYS A 247 -8.45 -9.15 1.56
CA LYS A 247 -8.86 -10.47 1.05
C LYS A 247 -8.72 -11.51 2.15
N SER A 248 -9.77 -12.30 2.33
CA SER A 248 -9.78 -13.45 3.26
C SER A 248 -9.32 -13.11 4.68
N GLY A 249 -9.76 -11.96 5.20
CA GLY A 249 -9.45 -11.55 6.58
C GLY A 249 -8.04 -10.97 6.79
N ALA A 250 -7.29 -10.73 5.71
CA ALA A 250 -5.92 -10.21 5.77
C ALA A 250 -5.72 -9.01 4.82
N ALA A 251 -4.75 -8.16 5.16
CA ALA A 251 -4.32 -7.03 4.34
C ALA A 251 -3.18 -7.44 3.38
N TRP A 252 -3.30 -7.03 2.12
CA TRP A 252 -2.35 -7.31 1.05
C TRP A 252 -1.86 -6.00 0.42
N CYS A 253 -0.63 -5.99 -0.08
CA CYS A 253 -0.21 -4.96 -1.02
C CYS A 253 -0.84 -5.25 -2.39
N GLY A 254 -0.94 -4.23 -3.27
CA GLY A 254 -1.57 -4.38 -4.58
C GLY A 254 -0.94 -5.47 -5.44
N ARG A 255 0.39 -5.51 -5.50
CA ARG A 255 1.17 -6.54 -6.21
C ARG A 255 0.76 -7.95 -5.77
N HIS A 256 0.83 -8.25 -4.47
CA HIS A 256 0.57 -9.60 -3.97
C HIS A 256 -0.91 -9.96 -3.99
N TYR A 257 -1.80 -8.98 -3.82
CA TYR A 257 -3.23 -9.20 -4.04
C TYR A 257 -3.48 -9.66 -5.49
N CYS A 258 -2.93 -8.94 -6.48
CA CYS A 258 -3.09 -9.29 -7.88
C CYS A 258 -2.48 -10.68 -8.21
N GLU A 259 -1.29 -10.97 -7.69
CA GLU A 259 -0.65 -12.28 -7.83
C GLU A 259 -1.43 -13.43 -7.19
N SER A 260 -2.25 -13.14 -6.17
CA SER A 260 -3.11 -14.13 -5.53
C SER A 260 -4.36 -14.49 -6.36
N LEU A 261 -4.60 -13.78 -7.46
CA LEU A 261 -5.76 -13.95 -8.33
C LEU A 261 -5.37 -14.34 -9.76
N ARG A 262 -4.22 -13.87 -10.25
CA ARG A 262 -3.70 -14.13 -11.59
C ARG A 262 -2.19 -14.32 -11.54
N PRO A 263 -1.60 -15.21 -12.36
CA PRO A 263 -0.17 -15.44 -12.36
C PRO A 263 0.59 -14.20 -12.86
N ARG A 264 1.76 -13.92 -12.27
CA ARG A 264 2.66 -12.85 -12.74
C ARG A 264 3.80 -13.44 -13.54
N CYS A 265 4.10 -12.83 -14.68
CA CYS A 265 5.20 -13.25 -15.53
C CYS A 265 6.55 -12.94 -14.89
N ALA A 266 7.35 -13.95 -14.55
CA ALA A 266 8.69 -13.77 -13.99
C ALA A 266 9.70 -13.14 -14.98
N GLY A 267 9.36 -13.00 -16.27
CA GLY A 267 10.20 -12.37 -17.28
C GLY A 267 9.90 -10.88 -17.54
N CYS A 268 8.63 -10.45 -17.47
CA CYS A 268 8.24 -9.05 -17.68
C CYS A 268 7.57 -8.38 -16.48
N ASP A 269 7.36 -9.13 -15.40
CA ASP A 269 6.77 -8.66 -14.15
C ASP A 269 5.31 -8.21 -14.26
N GLU A 270 4.62 -8.46 -15.38
CA GLU A 270 3.21 -8.13 -15.58
C GLU A 270 2.29 -9.30 -15.21
N ILE A 271 1.06 -8.99 -14.81
CA ILE A 271 0.00 -9.99 -14.64
C ILE A 271 -0.35 -10.61 -16.00
N ILE A 272 -0.44 -11.93 -16.04
CA ILE A 272 -0.79 -12.69 -17.23
C ILE A 272 -2.31 -12.86 -17.28
N PHE A 273 -2.94 -12.24 -18.28
CA PHE A 273 -4.38 -12.39 -18.55
C PHE A 273 -4.71 -13.52 -19.52
N SER A 274 -3.73 -13.91 -20.33
CA SER A 274 -3.83 -15.07 -21.22
C SER A 274 -3.96 -16.37 -20.44
N GLU A 275 -4.85 -17.26 -20.87
CA GLU A 275 -4.86 -18.65 -20.38
C GLU A 275 -3.69 -19.47 -20.96
N ASP A 276 -3.06 -18.96 -22.02
CA ASP A 276 -1.99 -19.64 -22.74
C ASP A 276 -0.60 -19.15 -22.29
N TYR A 277 -0.13 -19.67 -21.17
CA TYR A 277 1.16 -19.31 -20.56
C TYR A 277 2.01 -20.53 -20.18
N GLN A 278 3.26 -20.29 -19.84
CA GLN A 278 4.21 -21.34 -19.43
C GLN A 278 4.40 -21.31 -17.93
N GLN A 279 4.49 -22.48 -17.31
CA GLN A 279 4.83 -22.64 -15.90
C GLN A 279 6.04 -23.54 -15.74
N ALA A 280 6.91 -23.18 -14.81
CA ALA A 280 8.07 -23.98 -14.40
C ALA A 280 8.47 -23.59 -12.97
N GLU A 281 8.73 -24.57 -12.11
CA GLU A 281 9.23 -24.37 -10.74
C GLU A 281 8.42 -23.32 -9.93
N GLY A 282 7.09 -23.38 -10.02
CA GLY A 282 6.19 -22.47 -9.29
C GLY A 282 6.16 -21.02 -9.80
N ARG A 283 6.82 -20.73 -10.93
CA ARG A 283 6.80 -19.43 -11.61
C ARG A 283 6.03 -19.53 -12.93
N ALA A 284 5.52 -18.39 -13.40
CA ALA A 284 4.78 -18.29 -14.64
C ALA A 284 5.45 -17.33 -15.63
N TRP A 285 5.28 -17.56 -16.93
CA TRP A 285 5.77 -16.70 -17.99
C TRP A 285 4.76 -16.61 -19.13
N HIS A 286 4.56 -15.41 -19.68
CA HIS A 286 4.04 -15.29 -21.03
C HIS A 286 4.89 -16.16 -21.99
N LYS A 287 4.28 -16.77 -23.02
CA LYS A 287 5.00 -17.60 -24.00
C LYS A 287 6.24 -16.91 -24.59
N LYS A 288 6.11 -15.63 -24.96
CA LYS A 288 7.20 -14.80 -25.51
C LYS A 288 8.34 -14.56 -24.51
N HIS A 289 8.06 -14.66 -23.21
CA HIS A 289 9.03 -14.45 -22.14
C HIS A 289 9.62 -15.75 -21.59
N PHE A 290 9.13 -16.92 -22.03
CA PHE A 290 9.75 -18.21 -21.75
C PHE A 290 10.95 -18.44 -22.68
N ALA A 291 11.97 -17.60 -22.49
CA ALA A 291 13.12 -17.49 -23.38
C ALA A 291 14.42 -17.34 -22.59
N CYS A 292 15.53 -17.78 -23.17
CA CYS A 292 16.86 -17.61 -22.59
C CYS A 292 17.14 -16.13 -22.30
N LEU A 293 17.62 -15.81 -21.10
CA LEU A 293 17.93 -14.44 -20.69
C LEU A 293 19.05 -13.80 -21.50
N GLU A 294 19.97 -14.62 -22.03
CA GLU A 294 21.15 -14.12 -22.76
C GLU A 294 20.93 -14.03 -24.27
N CYS A 295 20.46 -15.11 -24.89
CA CYS A 295 20.32 -15.18 -26.35
C CYS A 295 18.88 -15.01 -26.85
N GLU A 296 17.92 -14.76 -25.95
CA GLU A 296 16.49 -14.56 -26.26
C GLU A 296 15.80 -15.72 -27.00
N THR A 297 16.47 -16.88 -27.14
CA THR A 297 15.90 -18.06 -27.78
C THR A 297 14.74 -18.61 -26.94
N LEU A 298 13.59 -18.85 -27.58
CA LEU A 298 12.43 -19.49 -26.95
C LEU A 298 12.79 -20.90 -26.47
N LEU A 299 12.39 -21.20 -25.23
CA LEU A 299 12.70 -22.44 -24.52
C LEU A 299 11.52 -23.41 -24.42
N THR A 300 10.38 -23.07 -25.04
CA THR A 300 9.21 -23.98 -25.10
C THR A 300 9.61 -25.31 -25.72
N GLY A 301 9.41 -26.40 -24.98
CA GLY A 301 9.78 -27.75 -25.42
C GLY A 301 11.29 -28.02 -25.50
N LYS A 302 12.14 -27.13 -24.97
CA LYS A 302 13.60 -27.27 -24.96
C LYS A 302 14.12 -27.39 -23.53
N PRO A 303 15.26 -28.08 -23.30
CA PRO A 303 15.90 -28.08 -22.00
C PRO A 303 16.33 -26.66 -21.61
N PHE A 304 16.22 -26.35 -20.33
CA PHE A 304 16.65 -25.08 -19.75
C PHE A 304 17.18 -25.30 -18.33
N ALA A 305 17.95 -24.32 -17.84
CA ALA A 305 18.30 -24.19 -16.44
C ALA A 305 17.62 -22.94 -15.88
N LEU A 306 17.01 -23.05 -14.71
CA LEU A 306 16.52 -21.89 -13.97
C LEU A 306 17.64 -21.40 -13.04
N ASP A 307 18.03 -20.15 -13.21
CA ASP A 307 18.92 -19.43 -12.29
C ASP A 307 18.09 -18.34 -11.58
N ASN A 308 18.60 -17.80 -10.47
CA ASN A 308 17.97 -16.70 -9.74
C ASN A 308 17.65 -15.51 -10.66
N ALA A 309 18.49 -15.27 -11.68
CA ALA A 309 18.31 -14.21 -12.67
C ALA A 309 17.31 -14.53 -13.80
N GLY A 310 16.90 -15.80 -14.00
CA GLY A 310 15.93 -16.19 -15.03
C GLY A 310 16.25 -17.51 -15.74
N LEU A 311 15.60 -17.73 -16.88
CA LEU A 311 15.76 -18.95 -17.70
C LEU A 311 17.02 -18.86 -18.58
N LEU A 312 17.83 -19.92 -18.60
CA LEU A 312 19.02 -20.04 -19.45
C LEU A 312 18.94 -21.31 -20.32
N CYS A 313 19.32 -21.21 -21.60
CA CYS A 313 19.52 -22.40 -22.42
C CYS A 313 20.77 -23.17 -21.96
N PRO A 314 20.93 -24.46 -22.32
CA PRO A 314 22.07 -25.26 -21.87
C PRO A 314 23.42 -24.66 -22.27
N THR A 315 23.51 -24.04 -23.46
CA THR A 315 24.72 -23.38 -23.94
C THR A 315 25.08 -22.18 -23.07
N CYS A 316 24.16 -21.23 -22.87
CA CYS A 316 24.41 -20.04 -22.05
C CYS A 316 24.60 -20.37 -20.57
N SER A 317 23.93 -21.41 -20.06
CA SER A 317 24.11 -21.88 -18.68
C SER A 317 25.54 -22.40 -18.47
N LYS A 318 26.10 -23.15 -19.42
CA LYS A 318 27.48 -23.62 -19.36
C LYS A 318 28.48 -22.48 -19.45
N SER A 319 28.26 -21.50 -20.33
CA SER A 319 29.14 -20.32 -20.47
C SER A 319 29.16 -19.40 -19.25
N LYS A 320 28.15 -19.49 -18.37
CA LYS A 320 28.06 -18.71 -17.12
C LYS A 320 28.65 -19.42 -15.90
N ARG A 321 28.96 -20.72 -15.98
CA ARG A 321 29.63 -21.40 -14.88
C ARG A 321 31.10 -20.97 -14.88
N PRO A 322 31.62 -20.46 -13.75
CA PRO A 322 33.01 -20.01 -13.64
C PRO A 322 34.00 -21.14 -13.88
#